data_AF-A0A938W2E8-F1
#
_entry.id   AF-A0A938W2E8-F1
#
_cell.length_a   1.000
_cell.length_b   1.000
_cell.length_c   1.000
_cell.angle_alpha   90.00
_cell.angle_beta   90.00
_cell.angle_gamma   90.00
#
_symmetry.space_group_name_H-M   'P 1'
#
loop_
_entity.id
_entity.type
_entity.pdbx_description
1 polymer ?
#
loop_
_entity_poly.entity_id
_entity_poly.type
_entity_poly.pdbx_seq_one_letter_code
_entity_poly.pdbx_strand_id
1 'polypeptide(L)' 'GNPILLTTTVGSLAAGGETTVNGVIVGQPVNLYAVADPERLVAEMDEANNVAVAR' A
#
# COMPACT_ATOMS: atom_id res chain seq x y z
N GLY A 1 -4.64 -10.95 -13.81
CA GLY A 1 -3.97 -10.34 -12.64
C GLY A 1 -4.55 -8.97 -12.42
N ASN A 2 -4.57 -8.49 -11.19
CA ASN A 2 -4.96 -7.12 -10.91
C ASN A 2 -3.81 -6.17 -11.31
N PRO A 3 -4.06 -5.12 -12.10
CA PRO A 3 -3.01 -4.21 -12.55
C PRO A 3 -2.48 -3.34 -11.40
N ILE A 4 -1.18 -3.05 -11.40
CA ILE A 4 -0.61 -2.01 -10.54
C ILE A 4 -1.02 -0.66 -11.11
N LEU A 5 -1.83 0.08 -10.35
CA LEU A 5 -2.33 1.40 -10.76
C LEU A 5 -1.41 2.54 -10.31
N LEU A 6 -0.72 2.35 -9.18
CA LEU A 6 0.22 3.29 -8.58
C LEU A 6 1.21 2.51 -7.72
N THR A 7 2.47 2.93 -7.71
CA THR A 7 3.47 2.46 -6.75
C THR A 7 4.28 3.66 -6.26
N THR A 8 4.67 3.63 -4.99
CA THR A 8 5.55 4.63 -4.39
C THR A 8 6.42 4.00 -3.32
N THR A 9 7.52 4.65 -2.97
CA THR A 9 8.38 4.26 -1.86
C THR A 9 8.16 5.18 -0.68
N VAL A 10 7.97 4.60 0.50
CA VAL A 10 8.10 5.29 1.79
C VAL A 10 9.49 4.95 2.33
N GLY A 11 10.38 5.95 2.41
CA GLY A 11 11.78 5.71 2.74
C GLY A 11 12.01 5.22 4.19
N SER A 12 11.17 5.66 5.11
CA SER A 12 11.12 5.17 6.48
C SER A 12 9.77 5.49 7.12
N LEU A 13 9.39 4.70 8.11
CA LEU A 13 8.25 4.94 8.98
C LEU A 13 8.69 4.63 10.41
N ALA A 14 8.50 5.59 11.33
CA ALA A 14 8.84 5.39 12.74
C ALA A 14 7.84 4.43 13.40
N ALA A 15 8.26 3.73 14.45
CA ALA A 15 7.36 2.87 15.23
C ALA A 15 6.18 3.69 15.80
N GLY A 16 4.96 3.21 15.58
CA GLY A 16 3.72 3.92 15.95
C GLY A 16 3.45 5.19 15.13
N GLY A 17 4.28 5.49 14.13
CA GLY A 17 4.09 6.60 13.23
C GLY A 17 3.13 6.28 12.10
N GLU A 18 2.60 7.33 11.49
CA GLU A 18 1.72 7.26 10.32
C GLU A 18 2.28 8.16 9.21
N THR A 19 1.98 7.81 7.96
CA THR A 19 2.28 8.65 6.80
C THR A 19 1.15 8.56 5.79
N THR A 20 0.97 9.60 4.98
CA THR A 20 -0.03 9.63 3.92
C THR A 20 0.66 9.56 2.56
N VAL A 21 0.30 8.55 1.77
CA VAL A 21 0.67 8.45 0.36
C VAL A 21 -0.44 9.04 -0.50
N ASN A 22 -0.10 10.02 -1.32
CA ASN A 22 -1.02 10.65 -2.27
C ASN A 22 -0.67 10.24 -3.70
N GLY A 23 -1.68 10.02 -4.54
CA GLY A 23 -1.49 9.78 -5.97
C GLY A 23 -2.78 9.90 -6.76
N VAL A 24 -2.65 10.03 -8.08
CA VAL A 24 -3.78 10.14 -8.99
C VAL A 24 -3.90 8.85 -9.78
N ILE A 25 -5.04 8.17 -9.66
CA ILE A 25 -5.39 7.02 -10.48
C ILE A 25 -6.28 7.50 -11.61
N VAL A 26 -5.85 7.29 -12.86
CA VAL A 26 -6.64 7.68 -14.04
C VAL A 26 -7.68 6.59 -14.31
N GLY A 27 -8.96 6.97 -14.31
CA GLY A 27 -10.10 6.07 -14.50
C GLY A 27 -11.05 6.06 -13.29
N GLN A 28 -12.11 5.23 -13.36
CA GLN A 28 -13.03 5.01 -12.24
C GLN A 28 -13.02 3.54 -11.82
N PRO A 29 -11.95 3.06 -11.16
CA PRO A 29 -11.95 1.73 -10.58
C PRO A 29 -12.99 1.65 -9.45
N VAL A 30 -13.83 0.61 -9.49
CA VAL A 30 -14.89 0.36 -8.50
C VAL A 30 -14.38 -0.34 -7.24
N ASN A 31 -13.21 -0.98 -7.30
CA ASN A 31 -12.58 -1.62 -6.16
C ASN A 31 -11.08 -1.33 -6.21
N LEU A 32 -10.55 -0.77 -5.12
CA LEU A 32 -9.13 -0.53 -4.95
C LEU A 32 -8.60 -1.40 -3.83
N TYR A 33 -7.35 -1.83 -3.97
CA TYR A 33 -6.60 -2.43 -2.88
C TYR A 33 -5.22 -1.79 -2.83
N ALA A 34 -4.70 -1.65 -1.61
CA ALA A 34 -3.34 -1.18 -1.36
C ALA A 34 -2.58 -2.31 -0.66
N VAL A 35 -1.32 -2.49 -1.06
CA VAL A 35 -0.40 -3.48 -0.46
C VAL A 35 0.87 -2.75 -0.07
N ALA A 36 1.20 -2.77 1.22
CA ALA A 36 2.51 -2.35 1.71
C ALA A 36 3.52 -3.49 1.51
N ASP A 37 4.75 -3.14 1.11
CA ASP A 37 5.89 -4.05 0.96
C ASP A 37 5.55 -5.44 0.36
N PRO A 38 5.08 -5.50 -0.91
CA PRO A 38 4.69 -6.77 -1.53
C PRO A 38 5.86 -7.76 -1.71
N GLU A 39 7.10 -7.27 -1.63
CA GLU A 39 8.33 -8.06 -1.72
C GLU A 39 8.82 -8.58 -0.36
N ARG A 40 8.21 -8.13 0.74
CA ARG A 40 8.51 -8.55 2.12
C ARG A 40 9.96 -8.25 2.52
N LEU A 41 10.45 -7.09 2.11
CA LEU A 41 11.80 -6.61 2.41
C LEU A 41 11.94 -6.12 3.85
N VAL A 42 10.85 -5.66 4.47
CA VAL A 42 10.77 -5.21 5.86
C VAL A 42 10.00 -6.25 6.66
N ALA A 43 10.67 -6.92 7.58
CA ALA A 43 10.01 -7.88 8.46
C ALA A 43 9.14 -7.15 9.50
N GLU A 44 7.84 -7.40 9.45
CA GLU A 44 6.86 -6.81 10.36
C GLU A 44 6.27 -7.86 11.32
N MET A 45 5.63 -7.39 12.40
CA MET A 45 5.03 -8.30 13.39
C MET A 45 3.85 -9.10 12.84
N ASP A 46 3.07 -8.50 11.94
CA ASP A 46 1.93 -9.12 11.30
C ASP A 46 1.84 -8.71 9.84
N GLU A 47 2.45 -9.52 9.00
CA GLU A 47 2.53 -9.34 7.56
C GLU A 47 1.18 -9.42 6.84
N ALA A 48 0.15 -9.97 7.50
CA ALA A 48 -1.19 -10.03 6.92
C ALA A 48 -1.90 -8.67 6.99
N ASN A 49 -1.42 -7.73 7.82
CA ASN A 49 -2.03 -6.41 7.97
C ASN A 49 -1.60 -5.40 6.87
N ASN A 50 -0.71 -5.80 5.95
CA ASN A 50 -0.24 -4.96 4.85
C ASN A 50 -1.24 -4.74 3.72
N VAL A 51 -2.44 -5.34 3.83
CA VAL A 51 -3.46 -5.29 2.78
C VAL A 51 -4.67 -4.50 3.24
N ALA A 52 -5.01 -3.46 2.49
CA ALA A 52 -6.22 -2.67 2.67
C ALA A 52 -7.09 -2.73 1.40
N VAL A 53 -8.42 -2.71 1.57
CA VAL A 53 -9.39 -2.73 0.46
C VAL A 53 -10.36 -1.57 0.62
N ALA A 54 -10.57 -0.81 -0.47
CA ALA A 54 -11.59 0.21 -0.59
C ALA A 54 -12.61 -0.21 -1.65
N ARG A 55 -13.89 -0.15 -1.29
CA ARG A 55 -15.05 -0.50 -2.12
C ARG A 55 -15.94 0.71 -2.29
#